data_AF-A0A6C0KQF0-F1
#
_entry.id   AF-A0A6C0KQF0-F1
#
_cell.length_a   1.000
_cell.length_b   1.000
_cell.length_c   1.000
_cell.angle_alpha   90.00
_cell.angle_beta   90.00
_cell.angle_gamma   90.00
#
_symmetry.space_group_name_H-M   'P 1'
#
loop_
_entity.id
_entity.type
_entity.pdbx_description
1 polymer ?
#
loop_
_entity_poly.entity_id
_entity_poly.type
_entity_poly.pdbx_seq_one_letter_code
_entity_poly.pdbx_strand_id
1 'polypeptide(L)'
;MIGIIFDKDTIEDAKNFLSKIGPTKRQNLIFIVVDNNVFFKLEGSTHKKDIIDSDNFISSVKYNLCGVFDKNKNTIYLEKCDDEWVELLLETINKYFEESVHIVIPFSKGVQPEGFRSIHPCAWDETQLCGIRQNKFLTQTEKQNTFLEQQYLKTQKGKYCTISLQLDRDSIDYLKYVAKAGVTVGTRGKRSQKEVFGHFRIIKSELQKGEIIHTLKLDKDSIVYGTEDEISTTGSLYTFHSHPFNAYLLYKTKFGVPSASDYWAVYNLCKKANAIVHFVSSLEGLYVISCVPDSHLYKTGRPEDIKNLIWKKLKIKNDNQVENLQKYIDSVNKIGLFKLMLLPWEDIENKDMTVSFTKIGKTCLIHDSN
;
A
#
# COMPACT_ATOMS: atom_id res chain seq x y z
N MET A 1 -19.81 -13.63 -6.07
CA MET A 1 -21.00 -12.82 -5.74
C MET A 1 -20.75 -11.42 -6.26
N ILE A 2 -21.77 -10.76 -6.80
CA ILE A 2 -21.64 -9.41 -7.37
C ILE A 2 -22.69 -8.50 -6.74
N GLY A 3 -22.25 -7.31 -6.32
CA GLY A 3 -23.12 -6.25 -5.82
C GLY A 3 -23.77 -5.48 -6.98
N ILE A 4 -25.08 -5.27 -6.90
CA ILE A 4 -25.85 -4.44 -7.83
C ILE A 4 -26.50 -3.32 -7.02
N ILE A 5 -26.35 -2.08 -7.49
CA ILE A 5 -26.97 -0.91 -6.88
C ILE A 5 -28.15 -0.47 -7.75
N PHE A 6 -29.30 -0.35 -7.10
CA PHE A 6 -30.55 0.06 -7.70
C PHE A 6 -31.01 1.39 -7.10
N ASP A 7 -31.38 2.32 -7.95
CA ASP A 7 -32.17 3.49 -7.55
C ASP A 7 -33.65 3.10 -7.62
N LYS A 8 -34.34 3.15 -6.48
CA LYS A 8 -35.75 2.78 -6.36
C LYS A 8 -36.63 3.61 -7.29
N ASP A 9 -36.30 4.87 -7.52
CA ASP A 9 -37.09 5.77 -8.35
C ASP A 9 -36.96 5.43 -9.84
N THR A 10 -35.88 4.75 -10.23
CA THR A 10 -35.73 4.20 -11.60
C THR A 10 -36.45 2.87 -11.80
N ILE A 11 -37.00 2.29 -10.72
CA ILE A 11 -37.67 0.99 -10.70
C ILE A 11 -39.18 1.16 -10.44
N GLU A 12 -39.81 2.08 -11.17
CA GLU A 12 -41.22 2.39 -11.01
C GLU A 12 -42.14 1.16 -11.29
N ASP A 13 -41.63 0.22 -12.09
CA ASP A 13 -42.33 -1.01 -12.49
C ASP A 13 -42.00 -2.27 -11.68
N ALA A 14 -40.90 -2.34 -10.90
CA ALA A 14 -40.58 -3.56 -10.15
C ALA A 14 -41.17 -3.56 -8.74
N LYS A 15 -42.44 -3.14 -8.61
CA LYS A 15 -43.21 -3.24 -7.35
C LYS A 15 -43.21 -4.66 -6.79
N ASN A 16 -43.22 -5.67 -7.66
CA ASN A 16 -43.13 -7.08 -7.28
C ASN A 16 -41.74 -7.48 -6.75
N PHE A 17 -40.67 -6.95 -7.35
CA PHE A 17 -39.32 -7.16 -6.84
C PHE A 17 -39.17 -6.47 -5.47
N LEU A 18 -39.50 -5.17 -5.39
CA LEU A 18 -39.43 -4.38 -4.17
C LEU A 18 -40.27 -4.99 -3.04
N SER A 19 -41.49 -5.46 -3.31
CA SER A 19 -42.32 -6.10 -2.28
C SER A 19 -41.72 -7.41 -1.73
N LYS A 20 -40.96 -8.14 -2.56
CA LYS A 20 -40.28 -9.38 -2.16
C LYS A 20 -38.97 -9.12 -1.40
N ILE A 21 -38.24 -8.04 -1.71
CA ILE A 21 -36.99 -7.69 -1.02
C ILE A 21 -37.19 -6.76 0.20
N GLY A 22 -38.36 -6.15 0.36
CA GLY A 22 -38.79 -5.48 1.59
C GLY A 22 -38.13 -4.14 1.96
N PRO A 23 -37.76 -3.23 1.03
CA PRO A 23 -37.24 -1.93 1.39
C PRO A 23 -38.34 -1.09 2.06
N THR A 24 -37.96 -0.36 3.10
CA THR A 24 -38.87 0.56 3.79
C THR A 24 -39.24 1.75 2.89
N LYS A 25 -40.29 2.50 3.26
CA LYS A 25 -40.74 3.68 2.49
C LYS A 25 -39.64 4.74 2.31
N ARG A 26 -38.64 4.79 3.21
CA ARG A 26 -37.60 5.83 3.24
C ARG A 26 -36.35 5.49 2.42
N GLN A 27 -36.16 4.22 2.07
CA GLN A 27 -34.97 3.78 1.34
C GLN A 27 -35.19 4.01 -0.16
N ASN A 28 -34.23 4.69 -0.79
CA ASN A 28 -34.21 4.97 -2.23
C ASN A 28 -33.02 4.32 -2.95
N LEU A 29 -32.06 3.75 -2.21
CA LEU A 29 -30.96 3.00 -2.77
C LEU A 29 -30.96 1.57 -2.22
N ILE A 30 -30.93 0.60 -3.11
CA ILE A 30 -30.95 -0.82 -2.76
C ILE A 30 -29.70 -1.46 -3.33
N PHE A 31 -28.83 -1.91 -2.45
CA PHE A 31 -27.71 -2.77 -2.79
C PHE A 31 -28.14 -4.21 -2.63
N ILE A 32 -28.01 -5.03 -3.68
CA ILE A 32 -28.22 -6.47 -3.55
C ILE A 32 -26.98 -7.23 -3.98
N VAL A 33 -26.83 -8.42 -3.42
CA VAL A 33 -25.76 -9.35 -3.77
C VAL A 33 -26.37 -10.56 -4.44
N VAL A 34 -25.97 -10.81 -5.68
CA VAL A 34 -26.46 -11.94 -6.48
C VAL A 34 -25.35 -12.89 -6.90
N ASP A 35 -25.75 -14.08 -7.35
CA ASP A 35 -24.84 -15.05 -7.96
C ASP A 35 -24.26 -14.55 -9.29
N ASN A 36 -22.99 -14.87 -9.55
CA ASN A 36 -22.27 -14.42 -10.74
C ASN A 36 -22.98 -14.82 -12.05
N ASN A 37 -23.53 -16.04 -12.09
CA ASN A 37 -24.24 -16.56 -13.26
C ASN A 37 -25.49 -15.73 -13.58
N VAL A 38 -26.16 -15.20 -12.55
CA VAL A 38 -27.33 -14.33 -12.72
C VAL A 38 -26.91 -12.93 -13.15
N PHE A 39 -25.84 -12.39 -12.56
CA PHE A 39 -25.27 -11.11 -12.96
C PHE A 39 -24.85 -11.09 -14.43
N PHE A 40 -24.09 -12.09 -14.92
CA PHE A 40 -23.65 -12.12 -16.31
C PHE A 40 -24.80 -12.25 -17.30
N LYS A 41 -25.86 -12.99 -16.94
CA LYS A 41 -27.11 -13.01 -17.71
C LYS A 41 -27.75 -11.63 -17.77
N LEU A 42 -27.77 -10.90 -16.64
CA LEU A 42 -28.31 -9.55 -16.58
C LEU A 42 -27.48 -8.56 -17.43
N GLU A 43 -26.16 -8.59 -17.32
CA GLU A 43 -25.24 -7.66 -17.99
C GLU A 43 -25.36 -7.75 -19.52
N GLY A 44 -25.39 -8.97 -20.06
CA GLY A 44 -25.45 -9.23 -21.50
C GLY A 44 -26.85 -9.22 -22.12
N SER A 45 -27.90 -9.00 -21.33
CA SER A 45 -29.29 -9.07 -21.82
C SER A 45 -29.85 -7.70 -22.19
N THR A 46 -30.64 -7.65 -23.26
CA THR A 46 -31.53 -6.52 -23.60
C THR A 46 -32.81 -6.52 -22.77
N HIS A 47 -33.15 -7.66 -22.16
CA HIS A 47 -34.35 -7.89 -21.35
C HIS A 47 -34.02 -7.85 -19.84
N LYS A 48 -33.31 -6.82 -19.40
CA LYS A 48 -32.84 -6.71 -18.01
C LYS A 48 -33.98 -6.75 -17.00
N LYS A 49 -35.11 -6.12 -17.34
CA LYS A 49 -36.33 -6.10 -16.53
C LYS A 49 -36.88 -7.50 -16.27
N ASP A 50 -37.08 -8.29 -17.34
CA ASP A 50 -37.61 -9.65 -17.25
C ASP A 50 -36.71 -10.56 -16.40
N ILE A 51 -35.39 -10.34 -16.47
CA ILE A 51 -34.43 -11.05 -15.63
C ILE A 51 -34.59 -10.64 -14.16
N ILE A 52 -34.63 -9.33 -13.84
CA ILE A 52 -34.77 -8.82 -12.47
C ILE A 52 -36.06 -9.31 -11.82
N ASP A 53 -37.16 -9.35 -12.57
CA ASP A 53 -38.47 -9.80 -12.09
C ASP A 53 -38.61 -11.33 -12.02
N SER A 54 -37.65 -12.08 -12.58
CA SER A 54 -37.69 -13.55 -12.58
C SER A 54 -37.46 -14.14 -11.18
N ASP A 55 -38.15 -15.24 -10.88
CA ASP A 55 -37.95 -15.97 -9.61
C ASP A 55 -36.51 -16.48 -9.46
N ASN A 56 -35.84 -16.79 -10.56
CA ASN A 56 -34.42 -17.16 -10.56
C ASN A 56 -33.52 -16.01 -10.08
N PHE A 57 -33.81 -14.76 -10.47
CA PHE A 57 -33.05 -13.62 -9.98
C PHE A 57 -33.32 -13.36 -8.50
N ILE A 58 -34.61 -13.33 -8.13
CA ILE A 58 -35.04 -13.08 -6.75
C ILE A 58 -34.48 -14.13 -5.79
N SER A 59 -34.55 -15.42 -6.16
CA SER A 59 -33.99 -16.50 -5.34
C SER A 59 -32.45 -16.49 -5.29
N SER A 60 -31.79 -15.81 -6.23
CA SER A 60 -30.33 -15.63 -6.21
C SER A 60 -29.86 -14.46 -5.36
N VAL A 61 -30.77 -13.63 -4.86
CA VAL A 61 -30.44 -12.53 -3.94
C VAL A 61 -30.03 -13.15 -2.61
N LYS A 62 -28.72 -13.14 -2.33
CA LYS A 62 -28.14 -13.68 -1.10
C LYS A 62 -28.14 -12.67 0.03
N TYR A 63 -28.12 -11.39 -0.32
CA TYR A 63 -28.10 -10.30 0.62
C TYR A 63 -28.73 -9.06 -0.01
N ASN A 64 -29.41 -8.28 0.83
CA ASN A 64 -29.86 -6.95 0.49
C ASN A 64 -29.44 -5.97 1.59
N LEU A 65 -29.00 -4.80 1.17
CA LEU A 65 -28.74 -3.67 2.03
C LEU A 65 -29.49 -2.49 1.46
N CYS A 66 -30.34 -1.94 2.30
CA CYS A 66 -31.11 -0.78 1.92
C CYS A 66 -30.49 0.45 2.60
N GLY A 67 -30.23 1.47 1.79
CA GLY A 67 -29.68 2.73 2.23
C GLY A 67 -30.51 3.91 1.76
N VAL A 68 -30.22 5.06 2.34
CA VAL A 68 -30.76 6.34 1.88
C VAL A 68 -29.64 7.08 1.16
N PHE A 69 -29.79 7.28 -0.14
CA PHE A 69 -28.93 8.15 -0.93
C PHE A 69 -29.50 9.57 -0.94
N ASP A 70 -28.87 10.46 -0.18
CA ASP A 70 -29.10 11.90 -0.23
C ASP A 70 -28.32 12.48 -1.42
N LYS A 71 -28.98 12.60 -2.57
CA LYS A 71 -28.40 13.13 -3.81
C LYS A 71 -27.86 14.54 -3.65
N ASN A 72 -28.46 15.38 -2.80
CA ASN A 72 -28.02 16.76 -2.60
C ASN A 72 -26.67 16.83 -1.88
N LYS A 73 -26.42 15.89 -0.96
CA LYS A 73 -25.16 15.78 -0.23
C LYS A 73 -24.18 14.77 -0.85
N ASN A 74 -24.59 14.09 -1.90
CA ASN A 74 -23.92 12.92 -2.45
C ASN A 74 -23.53 11.90 -1.36
N THR A 75 -24.47 11.59 -0.47
CA THR A 75 -24.21 10.78 0.73
C THR A 75 -25.11 9.55 0.77
N ILE A 76 -24.53 8.37 0.93
CA ILE A 76 -25.22 7.11 1.19
C ILE A 76 -25.19 6.85 2.70
N TYR A 77 -26.38 6.82 3.31
CA TYR A 77 -26.58 6.40 4.69
C TYR A 77 -26.98 4.93 4.69
N LEU A 78 -26.17 4.08 5.32
CA LEU A 78 -26.49 2.66 5.49
C LEU A 78 -27.19 2.45 6.82
N GLU A 79 -28.20 1.59 6.83
CA GLU A 79 -28.71 1.01 8.07
C GLU A 79 -27.77 -0.10 8.55
N LYS A 80 -27.99 -0.61 9.76
CA LYS A 80 -27.14 -1.63 10.42
C LYS A 80 -26.77 -2.75 9.44
N CYS A 81 -25.48 -2.89 9.17
CA CYS A 81 -24.93 -3.77 8.15
C CYS A 81 -23.79 -4.60 8.75
N ASP A 82 -23.65 -5.86 8.34
CA ASP A 82 -22.49 -6.66 8.71
C ASP A 82 -21.25 -6.17 7.94
N ASP A 83 -20.08 -6.23 8.58
CA ASP A 83 -18.83 -5.68 8.04
C ASP A 83 -18.47 -6.26 6.66
N GLU A 84 -18.70 -7.56 6.44
CA GLU A 84 -18.46 -8.24 5.16
C GLU A 84 -19.21 -7.57 3.99
N TRP A 85 -20.45 -7.15 4.24
CA TRP A 85 -21.29 -6.54 3.20
C TRP A 85 -20.99 -5.07 2.98
N VAL A 86 -20.53 -4.36 4.02
CA VAL A 86 -20.01 -3.01 3.89
C VAL A 86 -18.80 -3.01 2.95
N GLU A 87 -17.87 -3.96 3.11
CA GLU A 87 -16.72 -4.09 2.21
C GLU A 87 -17.14 -4.33 0.74
N LEU A 88 -18.09 -5.23 0.51
CA LEU A 88 -18.58 -5.53 -0.84
C LEU A 88 -19.32 -4.35 -1.47
N LEU A 89 -20.10 -3.60 -0.68
CA LEU A 89 -20.72 -2.35 -1.13
C LEU A 89 -19.64 -1.33 -1.52
N LEU A 90 -18.64 -1.14 -0.66
CA LEU A 90 -17.55 -0.20 -0.91
C LEU A 90 -16.82 -0.53 -2.21
N GLU A 91 -16.53 -1.80 -2.46
CA GLU A 91 -15.97 -2.25 -3.74
C GLU A 91 -16.87 -1.95 -4.92
N THR A 92 -18.18 -2.16 -4.77
CA THR A 92 -19.16 -1.89 -5.82
C THR A 92 -19.24 -0.40 -6.13
N ILE A 93 -19.27 0.46 -5.11
CA ILE A 93 -19.24 1.91 -5.27
C ILE A 93 -17.93 2.33 -5.94
N ASN A 94 -16.79 1.86 -5.43
CA ASN A 94 -15.47 2.15 -5.99
C ASN A 94 -15.32 1.65 -7.43
N LYS A 95 -16.08 0.64 -7.86
CA LYS A 95 -16.02 0.13 -9.22
C LYS A 95 -16.95 0.88 -10.17
N TYR A 96 -18.17 1.20 -9.74
CA TYR A 96 -19.22 1.66 -10.66
C TYR A 96 -19.59 3.13 -10.53
N PHE A 97 -19.37 3.79 -9.38
CA PHE A 97 -19.72 5.20 -9.23
C PHE A 97 -18.66 6.09 -9.88
N GLU A 98 -19.09 7.03 -10.72
CA GLU A 98 -18.20 8.01 -11.37
C GLU A 98 -17.87 9.19 -10.45
N GLU A 99 -18.82 9.55 -9.58
CA GLU A 99 -18.68 10.66 -8.65
C GLU A 99 -18.26 10.21 -7.26
N SER A 100 -17.72 11.17 -6.51
CA SER A 100 -17.27 10.97 -5.14
C SER A 100 -18.46 10.92 -4.17
N VAL A 101 -18.66 9.80 -3.49
CA VAL A 101 -19.79 9.60 -2.57
C VAL A 101 -19.31 9.54 -1.13
N HIS A 102 -20.05 10.16 -0.20
CA HIS A 102 -19.87 9.93 1.23
C HIS A 102 -20.66 8.72 1.67
N ILE A 103 -20.05 7.82 2.42
CA ILE A 103 -20.73 6.66 2.98
C ILE A 103 -20.74 6.82 4.49
N VAL A 104 -21.93 6.77 5.06
CA VAL A 104 -22.16 6.90 6.50
C VAL A 104 -22.70 5.58 7.00
N ILE A 105 -21.96 4.96 7.92
CA ILE A 105 -22.36 3.69 8.52
C ILE A 105 -22.47 3.82 10.03
N PRO A 106 -23.52 3.25 10.65
CA PRO A 106 -23.60 3.11 12.09
C PRO A 106 -22.68 1.99 12.57
N PHE A 107 -22.04 2.18 13.72
CA PHE A 107 -21.28 1.14 14.40
C PHE A 107 -21.42 1.21 15.93
N SER A 108 -21.18 0.07 16.57
CA SER A 108 -21.17 -0.05 18.03
C SER A 108 -19.98 0.70 18.62
N LYS A 109 -20.20 1.40 19.74
CA LYS A 109 -19.16 2.15 20.46
C LYS A 109 -17.92 1.26 20.72
N GLY A 110 -16.77 1.69 20.20
CA GLY A 110 -15.49 0.97 20.35
C GLY A 110 -15.05 0.12 19.15
N VAL A 111 -15.89 -0.04 18.13
CA VAL A 111 -15.52 -0.70 16.86
C VAL A 111 -15.55 0.34 15.75
N GLN A 112 -14.39 0.87 15.37
CA GLN A 112 -14.28 1.78 14.22
C GLN A 112 -13.95 0.96 12.97
N PRO A 113 -14.83 0.93 11.96
CA PRO A 113 -14.55 0.26 10.70
C PRO A 113 -13.38 0.93 9.98
N GLU A 114 -12.52 0.13 9.35
CA GLU A 114 -11.32 0.62 8.68
C GLU A 114 -11.67 1.55 7.52
N GLY A 115 -10.97 2.69 7.42
CA GLY A 115 -11.19 3.69 6.38
C GLY A 115 -12.35 4.68 6.64
N PHE A 116 -13.09 4.54 7.74
CA PHE A 116 -14.09 5.52 8.16
C PHE A 116 -13.48 6.55 9.11
N ARG A 117 -13.76 7.84 8.89
CA ARG A 117 -13.29 8.98 9.70
C ARG A 117 -14.47 9.71 10.35
N SER A 118 -14.19 10.74 11.15
CA SER A 118 -15.18 11.68 11.70
C SER A 118 -16.35 11.02 12.41
N ILE A 119 -16.07 10.46 13.60
CA ILE A 119 -17.07 9.78 14.43
C ILE A 119 -18.01 10.79 15.06
N HIS A 120 -19.31 10.69 14.78
CA HIS A 120 -20.35 11.53 15.38
C HIS A 120 -21.59 10.70 15.72
N PRO A 121 -22.47 11.16 16.63
CA PRO A 121 -23.77 10.51 16.83
C PRO A 121 -24.55 10.42 15.50
N CYS A 122 -25.19 9.28 15.21
CA CYS A 122 -25.98 9.13 14.00
C CYS A 122 -27.21 10.04 14.04
N ALA A 123 -27.50 10.74 12.93
CA ALA A 123 -28.61 11.71 12.88
C ALA A 123 -30.01 11.08 13.06
N TRP A 124 -30.12 9.77 12.88
CA TRP A 124 -31.37 9.00 13.02
C TRP A 124 -31.41 8.10 14.25
N ASP A 125 -30.30 7.97 14.98
CA ASP A 125 -30.20 7.18 16.22
C ASP A 125 -29.04 7.71 17.08
N GLU A 126 -29.36 8.54 18.07
CA GLU A 126 -28.37 9.16 18.97
C GLU A 126 -27.63 8.14 19.84
N THR A 127 -28.12 6.90 19.92
CA THR A 127 -27.45 5.80 20.66
C THR A 127 -26.33 5.15 19.86
N GLN A 128 -26.25 5.42 18.55
CA GLN A 128 -25.25 4.89 17.64
C GLN A 128 -24.23 5.96 17.23
N LEU A 129 -23.01 5.52 16.94
CA LEU A 129 -21.98 6.35 16.33
C LEU A 129 -21.93 6.07 14.83
N CYS A 130 -21.80 7.13 14.05
CA CYS A 130 -21.68 7.09 12.61
C CYS A 130 -20.26 7.49 12.21
N GLY A 131 -19.68 6.71 11.30
CA GLY A 131 -18.42 7.04 10.64
C GLY A 131 -18.70 7.51 9.23
N ILE A 132 -17.97 8.53 8.80
CA ILE A 132 -18.03 9.03 7.42
C ILE A 132 -16.78 8.52 6.68
N ARG A 133 -16.98 7.76 5.62
CA ARG A 133 -15.95 7.50 4.63
C ARG A 133 -16.23 8.34 3.41
N GLN A 134 -15.30 9.23 3.08
CA GLN A 134 -15.38 9.98 1.83
C GLN A 134 -14.66 9.18 0.74
N ASN A 135 -15.42 8.59 -0.18
CA ASN A 135 -14.82 8.03 -1.38
C ASN A 135 -14.62 9.17 -2.37
N LYS A 136 -13.52 9.92 -2.25
CA LYS A 136 -13.12 10.86 -3.30
C LYS A 136 -12.32 10.12 -4.36
N PHE A 137 -12.86 10.06 -5.57
CA PHE A 137 -12.11 9.75 -6.78
C PHE A 137 -12.10 11.02 -7.63
N LEU A 138 -10.96 11.68 -7.70
CA LEU A 138 -10.74 12.83 -8.57
C LEU A 138 -10.44 12.38 -10.00
N THR A 139 -9.95 11.15 -10.18
CA THR A 139 -9.61 10.59 -11.49
C THR A 139 -9.93 9.10 -11.62
N GLN A 140 -10.12 8.62 -12.86
CA GLN A 140 -10.28 7.19 -13.17
C GLN A 140 -9.06 6.37 -12.71
N THR A 141 -7.86 6.96 -12.75
CA THR A 141 -6.62 6.35 -12.26
C THR A 141 -6.68 6.10 -10.76
N GLU A 142 -7.15 7.07 -9.96
CA GLU A 142 -7.31 6.90 -8.51
C GLU A 142 -8.32 5.78 -8.18
N LYS A 143 -9.43 5.75 -8.90
CA LYS A 143 -10.46 4.70 -8.77
C LYS A 143 -9.89 3.31 -9.04
N GLN A 144 -9.14 3.16 -10.13
CA GLN A 144 -8.46 1.91 -10.47
C GLN A 144 -7.41 1.52 -9.41
N ASN A 145 -6.64 2.48 -8.91
CA ASN A 145 -5.64 2.24 -7.86
C ASN A 145 -6.30 1.75 -6.57
N THR A 146 -7.39 2.37 -6.11
CA THR A 146 -8.13 1.92 -4.92
C THR A 146 -8.72 0.53 -5.10
N PHE A 147 -9.29 0.22 -6.27
CA PHE A 147 -9.77 -1.14 -6.55
C PHE A 147 -8.62 -2.16 -6.44
N LEU A 148 -7.47 -1.87 -7.06
CA LEU A 148 -6.30 -2.75 -6.99
C LEU A 148 -5.74 -2.88 -5.58
N GLU A 149 -5.75 -1.81 -4.78
CA GLU A 149 -5.38 -1.87 -3.37
C GLU A 149 -6.31 -2.79 -2.56
N GLN A 150 -7.62 -2.72 -2.79
CA GLN A 150 -8.57 -3.64 -2.14
C GLN A 150 -8.32 -5.09 -2.57
N GLN A 151 -8.09 -5.34 -3.86
CA GLN A 151 -7.72 -6.67 -4.34
C GLN A 151 -6.41 -7.14 -3.70
N TYR A 152 -5.42 -6.25 -3.60
CA TYR A 152 -4.16 -6.51 -2.92
C TYR A 152 -4.42 -6.97 -1.49
N LEU A 153 -5.15 -6.21 -0.67
CA LEU A 153 -5.46 -6.56 0.72
C LEU A 153 -6.11 -7.94 0.85
N LYS A 154 -7.02 -8.29 -0.06
CA LYS A 154 -7.67 -9.62 -0.07
C LYS A 154 -6.72 -10.79 -0.34
N THR A 155 -5.63 -10.55 -1.07
CA THR A 155 -4.59 -11.56 -1.28
C THR A 155 -3.72 -11.79 -0.03
N GLN A 156 -3.73 -10.87 0.93
CA GLN A 156 -2.85 -10.89 2.11
C GLN A 156 -3.39 -11.73 3.28
N LYS A 157 -3.52 -13.04 3.06
CA LYS A 157 -4.03 -14.01 4.04
C LYS A 157 -2.99 -14.45 5.09
N GLY A 158 -1.72 -14.10 4.88
CA GLY A 158 -0.60 -14.54 5.72
C GLY A 158 -0.48 -13.82 7.06
N LYS A 159 0.49 -14.29 7.86
CA LYS A 159 0.95 -13.62 9.10
C LYS A 159 1.67 -12.29 8.82
N TYR A 160 2.26 -12.19 7.64
CA TYR A 160 2.94 -11.02 7.10
C TYR A 160 2.30 -10.66 5.76
N CYS A 161 2.63 -9.46 5.29
CA CYS A 161 2.25 -8.96 3.99
C CYS A 161 3.40 -9.19 3.01
N THR A 162 3.06 -9.30 1.74
CA THR A 162 4.02 -9.33 0.64
C THR A 162 3.60 -8.28 -0.38
N ILE A 163 4.56 -7.56 -0.96
CA ILE A 163 4.33 -6.53 -1.99
C ILE A 163 5.32 -6.72 -3.13
N SER A 164 4.83 -6.64 -4.37
CA SER A 164 5.65 -6.62 -5.58
C SER A 164 5.82 -5.17 -6.05
N LEU A 165 7.07 -4.74 -6.19
CA LEU A 165 7.45 -3.36 -6.47
C LEU A 165 8.25 -3.26 -7.78
N GLN A 166 8.11 -2.13 -8.46
CA GLN A 166 9.01 -1.66 -9.51
C GLN A 166 9.37 -0.20 -9.26
N LEU A 167 10.51 0.26 -9.75
CA LEU A 167 10.85 1.69 -9.73
C LEU A 167 10.48 2.34 -11.07
N ASP A 168 9.98 3.57 -11.03
CA ASP A 168 9.80 4.35 -12.25
C ASP A 168 11.15 4.73 -12.87
N ARG A 169 11.15 4.89 -14.19
CA ARG A 169 12.38 5.16 -14.96
C ARG A 169 13.11 6.43 -14.50
N ASP A 170 12.37 7.50 -14.22
CA ASP A 170 12.97 8.77 -13.76
C ASP A 170 13.70 8.58 -12.42
N SER A 171 13.13 7.76 -11.52
CA SER A 171 13.77 7.41 -10.26
C SER A 171 15.03 6.58 -10.47
N ILE A 172 15.00 5.58 -11.35
CA ILE A 172 16.18 4.77 -11.67
C ILE A 172 17.31 5.66 -12.18
N ASP A 173 17.00 6.56 -13.11
CA ASP A 173 17.99 7.49 -13.69
C ASP A 173 18.54 8.45 -12.63
N TYR A 174 17.69 8.95 -11.73
CA TYR A 174 18.11 9.78 -10.61
C TYR A 174 19.04 9.02 -9.65
N LEU A 175 18.70 7.79 -9.26
CA LEU A 175 19.51 6.95 -8.37
C LEU A 175 20.89 6.67 -9.01
N LYS A 176 20.92 6.28 -10.29
CA LYS A 176 22.17 6.11 -11.06
C LYS A 176 23.03 7.39 -11.05
N TYR A 177 22.38 8.55 -11.20
CA TYR A 177 23.06 9.84 -11.20
C TYR A 177 23.68 10.16 -9.83
N VAL A 178 22.93 10.02 -8.73
CA VAL A 178 23.45 10.38 -7.40
C VAL A 178 24.58 9.46 -6.93
N ALA A 179 24.58 8.17 -7.33
CA ALA A 179 25.69 7.26 -7.06
C ALA A 179 26.99 7.68 -7.80
N LYS A 180 26.88 8.23 -9.02
CA LYS A 180 28.05 8.57 -9.87
C LYS A 180 28.54 10.00 -9.72
N ALA A 181 27.62 10.97 -9.70
CA ALA A 181 27.90 12.35 -10.07
C ALA A 181 27.24 13.40 -9.17
N GLY A 182 26.60 13.02 -8.06
CA GLY A 182 25.96 13.96 -7.14
C GLY A 182 26.97 14.85 -6.40
N VAL A 183 27.39 15.96 -7.01
CA VAL A 183 28.34 16.92 -6.41
C VAL A 183 27.57 18.06 -5.75
N THR A 184 27.86 18.32 -4.48
CA THR A 184 27.39 19.51 -3.77
C THR A 184 28.53 20.48 -3.51
N VAL A 185 28.22 21.77 -3.40
CA VAL A 185 29.19 22.81 -3.02
C VAL A 185 29.06 23.05 -1.52
N GLY A 186 30.10 22.75 -0.76
CA GLY A 186 30.12 23.02 0.68
C GLY A 186 30.23 24.51 1.01
N THR A 187 30.11 24.83 2.30
CA THR A 187 30.16 26.22 2.84
C THR A 187 31.46 26.97 2.55
N ARG A 188 32.52 26.26 2.12
CA ARG A 188 33.82 26.84 1.72
C ARG A 188 34.09 26.76 0.21
N GLY A 189 33.08 26.50 -0.61
CA GLY A 189 33.24 26.33 -2.06
C GLY A 189 33.86 25.00 -2.48
N LYS A 190 34.28 24.14 -1.54
CA LYS A 190 34.79 22.80 -1.83
C LYS A 190 33.66 21.94 -2.37
N ARG A 191 33.87 21.40 -3.57
CA ARG A 191 32.96 20.44 -4.20
C ARG A 191 33.21 19.06 -3.59
N SER A 192 32.19 18.49 -2.94
CA SER A 192 32.22 17.09 -2.48
C SER A 192 30.92 16.40 -2.86
N GLN A 193 31.01 15.12 -3.20
CA GLN A 193 29.82 14.30 -3.31
C GLN A 193 29.32 13.96 -1.92
N LYS A 194 28.03 14.18 -1.70
CA LYS A 194 27.37 13.91 -0.43
C LYS A 194 26.39 12.76 -0.62
N GLU A 195 26.17 12.02 0.45
CA GLU A 195 25.07 11.08 0.49
C GLU A 195 23.75 11.85 0.35
N VAL A 196 22.85 11.27 -0.44
CA VAL A 196 21.51 11.77 -0.68
C VAL A 196 20.54 10.77 -0.07
N PHE A 197 19.54 11.26 0.65
CA PHE A 197 18.44 10.47 1.19
C PHE A 197 17.11 11.01 0.68
N GLY A 198 16.10 10.16 0.64
CA GLY A 198 14.72 10.56 0.38
C GLY A 198 13.79 9.36 0.45
N HIS A 199 12.55 9.56 0.01
CA HIS A 199 11.53 8.52 -0.01
C HIS A 199 10.79 8.42 -1.34
N PHE A 200 10.15 7.27 -1.54
CA PHE A 200 9.30 7.01 -2.69
C PHE A 200 7.84 6.99 -2.27
N ARG A 201 6.97 7.17 -3.25
CA ARG A 201 5.53 6.94 -3.14
C ARG A 201 5.06 6.01 -4.25
N ILE A 202 4.05 5.21 -3.96
CA ILE A 202 3.35 4.45 -4.99
C ILE A 202 2.58 5.44 -5.87
N ILE A 203 2.85 5.46 -7.17
CA ILE A 203 2.13 6.29 -8.15
C ILE A 203 1.14 5.50 -9.00
N LYS A 204 1.31 4.18 -9.05
CA LYS A 204 0.57 3.30 -9.95
C LYS A 204 0.55 1.89 -9.38
N SER A 205 -0.58 1.22 -9.53
CA SER A 205 -0.69 -0.22 -9.29
C SER A 205 -1.24 -0.88 -10.55
N GLU A 206 -0.74 -2.06 -10.92
CA GLU A 206 -1.19 -2.80 -12.10
C GLU A 206 -1.25 -4.30 -11.84
N LEU A 207 -2.27 -4.97 -12.38
CA LEU A 207 -2.35 -6.43 -12.36
C LEU A 207 -1.55 -7.01 -13.54
N GLN A 208 -0.45 -7.70 -13.27
CA GLN A 208 0.37 -8.37 -14.26
C GLN A 208 0.50 -9.86 -13.91
N LYS A 209 0.10 -10.74 -14.83
CA LYS A 209 0.18 -12.21 -14.67
C LYS A 209 -0.45 -12.73 -13.36
N GLY A 210 -1.49 -12.06 -12.87
CA GLY A 210 -2.19 -12.42 -11.62
C GLY A 210 -1.59 -11.83 -10.35
N GLU A 211 -0.50 -11.06 -10.45
CA GLU A 211 0.10 -10.34 -9.33
C GLU A 211 -0.11 -8.84 -9.46
N ILE A 212 -0.26 -8.14 -8.34
CA ILE A 212 -0.39 -6.68 -8.33
C ILE A 212 1.01 -6.09 -8.12
N ILE A 213 1.48 -5.35 -9.12
CA ILE A 213 2.78 -4.67 -9.11
C ILE A 213 2.54 -3.19 -8.83
N HIS A 214 3.30 -2.65 -7.88
CA HIS A 214 3.23 -1.24 -7.51
C HIS A 214 4.47 -0.50 -8.00
N THR A 215 4.26 0.58 -8.77
CA THR A 215 5.34 1.45 -9.25
C THR A 215 5.64 2.52 -8.22
N LEU A 216 6.87 2.52 -7.71
CA LEU A 216 7.41 3.53 -6.84
C LEU A 216 8.04 4.67 -7.65
N LYS A 217 7.70 5.90 -7.30
CA LYS A 217 8.35 7.11 -7.82
C LYS A 217 8.95 7.91 -6.67
N LEU A 218 10.17 8.37 -6.88
CA LEU A 218 10.89 9.25 -5.98
C LEU A 218 10.09 10.52 -5.77
N ASP A 219 9.85 10.85 -4.50
CA ASP A 219 9.35 12.15 -4.13
C ASP A 219 10.51 13.14 -4.08
N LYS A 220 10.58 14.03 -5.07
CA LYS A 220 11.71 14.97 -5.19
C LYS A 220 11.75 15.98 -4.05
N ASP A 221 10.60 16.28 -3.45
CA ASP A 221 10.51 17.24 -2.34
C ASP A 221 11.00 16.62 -1.02
N SER A 222 11.15 15.28 -0.99
CA SER A 222 11.69 14.54 0.15
C SER A 222 13.22 14.49 0.21
N ILE A 223 13.89 14.98 -0.83
CA ILE A 223 15.33 14.82 -0.97
C ILE A 223 16.04 15.65 0.08
N VAL A 224 16.80 14.96 0.92
CA VAL A 224 17.69 15.56 1.92
C VAL A 224 19.12 15.22 1.55
N TYR A 225 19.98 16.24 1.54
CA TYR A 225 21.42 16.05 1.38
C TYR A 225 22.04 15.92 2.76
N GLY A 226 22.81 14.86 2.97
CA GLY A 226 23.50 14.63 4.22
C GLY A 226 24.57 15.66 4.55
N THR A 227 25.09 15.54 5.76
CA THR A 227 26.44 16.02 6.06
C THR A 227 27.47 14.97 5.61
N GLU A 228 28.77 15.22 5.81
CA GLU A 228 29.78 14.19 5.48
C GLU A 228 29.58 12.89 6.30
N ASP A 229 28.93 12.96 7.46
CA ASP A 229 28.85 11.83 8.41
C ASP A 229 27.42 11.46 8.90
N GLU A 230 26.40 12.31 8.72
CA GLU A 230 25.04 12.04 9.22
C GLU A 230 23.91 12.56 8.31
N ILE A 231 22.84 11.77 8.22
CA ILE A 231 21.54 12.11 7.61
C ILE A 231 20.43 11.94 8.65
N SER A 232 19.62 12.99 8.84
CA SER A 232 18.37 12.85 9.59
C SER A 232 17.35 12.09 8.73
N THR A 233 16.97 10.89 9.16
CA THR A 233 16.02 10.06 8.42
C THR A 233 14.59 10.47 8.77
N THR A 234 13.84 10.92 7.77
CA THR A 234 12.38 11.01 7.86
C THR A 234 11.80 9.61 7.66
N GLY A 235 10.83 9.24 8.49
CA GLY A 235 10.17 7.94 8.40
C GLY A 235 9.21 7.90 7.22
N SER A 236 9.35 6.89 6.35
CA SER A 236 8.41 6.55 5.27
C SER A 236 8.46 5.04 5.03
N LEU A 237 7.41 4.48 4.43
CA LEU A 237 7.36 3.07 4.02
C LEU A 237 8.45 2.68 3.01
N TYR A 238 8.88 3.62 2.14
CA TYR A 238 9.84 3.36 1.05
C TYR A 238 10.93 4.42 1.07
N THR A 239 12.15 4.07 1.46
CA THR A 239 13.25 5.04 1.62
C THR A 239 14.46 4.66 0.80
N PHE A 240 15.36 5.61 0.52
CA PHE A 240 16.70 5.30 0.01
C PHE A 240 17.77 6.18 0.60
N HIS A 241 19.02 5.74 0.48
CA HIS A 241 20.15 6.65 0.38
C HIS A 241 21.12 6.24 -0.72
N SER A 242 22.07 7.11 -1.05
CA SER A 242 23.12 6.86 -2.05
C SER A 242 24.49 6.69 -1.41
N HIS A 243 25.28 5.73 -1.91
CA HIS A 243 26.72 5.64 -1.69
C HIS A 243 27.46 6.30 -2.87
N PRO A 244 27.96 7.54 -2.70
CA PRO A 244 28.60 8.27 -3.79
C PRO A 244 29.97 7.67 -4.15
N PHE A 245 30.39 7.86 -5.41
CA PHE A 245 31.72 7.44 -5.92
C PHE A 245 32.88 7.82 -5.00
N ASN A 246 32.83 9.00 -4.38
CA ASN A 246 33.87 9.43 -3.42
C ASN A 246 34.04 8.49 -2.22
N ALA A 247 32.98 7.81 -1.76
CA ALA A 247 33.09 6.84 -0.66
C ALA A 247 33.97 5.64 -1.06
N TYR A 248 33.90 5.21 -2.33
CA TYR A 248 34.74 4.15 -2.86
C TYR A 248 36.22 4.53 -2.82
N LEU A 249 36.54 5.76 -3.22
CA LEU A 249 37.90 6.28 -3.19
C LEU A 249 38.42 6.42 -1.75
N LEU A 250 37.59 6.97 -0.86
CA LEU A 250 37.94 7.22 0.54
C LEU A 250 38.24 5.92 1.29
N TYR A 251 37.35 4.93 1.16
CA TYR A 251 37.48 3.62 1.83
C TYR A 251 38.25 2.59 0.99
N LYS A 252 38.75 2.99 -0.18
CA LYS A 252 39.48 2.17 -1.16
C LYS A 252 38.75 0.88 -1.53
N THR A 253 37.42 0.85 -1.46
CA THR A 253 36.61 -0.35 -1.69
C THR A 253 36.21 -0.49 -3.16
N LYS A 254 36.05 -1.74 -3.62
CA LYS A 254 35.52 -2.06 -4.94
C LYS A 254 34.00 -1.93 -5.02
N PHE A 255 33.30 -2.21 -3.92
CA PHE A 255 31.84 -2.23 -3.86
C PHE A 255 31.33 -1.32 -2.73
N GLY A 256 30.21 -0.65 -2.99
CA GLY A 256 29.54 0.23 -2.05
C GLY A 256 28.47 -0.52 -1.30
N VAL A 257 28.84 -1.62 -0.66
CA VAL A 257 27.90 -2.43 0.14
C VAL A 257 27.41 -1.64 1.36
N PRO A 258 26.18 -1.90 1.85
CA PRO A 258 25.70 -1.33 3.10
C PRO A 258 26.63 -1.62 4.29
N SER A 259 26.85 -0.62 5.12
CA SER A 259 27.62 -0.68 6.35
C SER A 259 26.75 -1.13 7.54
N ALA A 260 27.38 -1.42 8.68
CA ALA A 260 26.66 -1.77 9.91
C ALA A 260 25.72 -0.63 10.39
N SER A 261 26.10 0.63 10.17
CA SER A 261 25.23 1.78 10.47
C SER A 261 23.98 1.79 9.61
N ASP A 262 24.08 1.41 8.33
CA ASP A 262 22.92 1.40 7.42
C ASP A 262 21.91 0.35 7.85
N TYR A 263 22.36 -0.85 8.22
CA TYR A 263 21.47 -1.88 8.77
C TYR A 263 20.80 -1.46 10.07
N TRP A 264 21.51 -0.71 10.91
CA TRP A 264 20.92 -0.16 12.13
C TRP A 264 19.87 0.90 11.83
N ALA A 265 20.13 1.77 10.86
CA ALA A 265 19.15 2.73 10.38
C ALA A 265 17.91 2.02 9.83
N VAL A 266 18.09 0.99 8.99
CA VAL A 266 16.99 0.16 8.45
C VAL A 266 16.20 -0.50 9.55
N TYR A 267 16.85 -1.12 10.55
CA TYR A 267 16.16 -1.70 11.70
C TYR A 267 15.28 -0.66 12.43
N ASN A 268 15.81 0.55 12.65
CA ASN A 268 15.05 1.63 13.28
C ASN A 268 13.89 2.12 12.40
N LEU A 269 14.08 2.23 11.08
CA LEU A 269 13.03 2.59 10.13
C LEU A 269 11.90 1.55 10.15
N CYS A 270 12.22 0.26 10.11
CA CYS A 270 11.22 -0.81 10.23
C CYS A 270 10.46 -0.71 11.57
N LYS A 271 11.17 -0.44 12.68
CA LYS A 271 10.58 -0.42 14.03
C LYS A 271 9.75 0.82 14.35
N LYS A 272 10.17 1.98 13.87
CA LYS A 272 9.58 3.27 14.25
C LYS A 272 8.65 3.83 13.18
N ALA A 273 8.94 3.57 11.91
CA ALA A 273 8.21 4.10 10.76
C ALA A 273 7.51 3.01 9.94
N ASN A 274 7.58 1.74 10.38
CA ASN A 274 7.04 0.59 9.65
C ASN A 274 7.57 0.49 8.21
N ALA A 275 8.81 0.93 7.97
CA ALA A 275 9.42 0.88 6.65
C ALA A 275 9.36 -0.53 6.05
N ILE A 276 8.86 -0.63 4.82
CA ILE A 276 8.72 -1.87 4.07
C ILE A 276 10.07 -2.21 3.43
N VAL A 277 10.68 -1.22 2.79
CA VAL A 277 11.93 -1.41 2.05
C VAL A 277 12.78 -0.16 2.10
N HIS A 278 14.07 -0.38 2.18
CA HIS A 278 15.10 0.64 2.10
C HIS A 278 16.06 0.30 0.97
N PHE A 279 16.35 1.28 0.12
CA PHE A 279 17.25 1.14 -1.00
C PHE A 279 18.60 1.80 -0.72
N VAL A 280 19.69 1.17 -1.16
CA VAL A 280 21.02 1.79 -1.18
C VAL A 280 21.51 1.84 -2.60
N SER A 281 21.57 3.05 -3.16
CA SER A 281 22.02 3.28 -4.53
C SER A 281 23.55 3.32 -4.58
N SER A 282 24.14 2.45 -5.40
CA SER A 282 25.58 2.25 -5.49
C SER A 282 26.04 2.22 -6.96
N LEU A 283 27.34 2.15 -7.23
CA LEU A 283 27.86 2.09 -8.60
C LEU A 283 27.49 0.79 -9.31
N GLU A 284 27.45 -0.32 -8.59
CA GLU A 284 27.16 -1.66 -9.09
C GLU A 284 25.65 -1.95 -9.24
N GLY A 285 24.78 -1.18 -8.59
CA GLY A 285 23.34 -1.39 -8.68
C GLY A 285 22.56 -0.75 -7.54
N LEU A 286 21.40 -1.34 -7.26
CA LEU A 286 20.55 -0.96 -6.14
C LEU A 286 20.47 -2.11 -5.14
N TYR A 287 20.99 -1.90 -3.93
CA TYR A 287 20.73 -2.82 -2.84
C TYR A 287 19.32 -2.60 -2.32
N VAL A 288 18.55 -3.68 -2.20
CA VAL A 288 17.18 -3.66 -1.67
C VAL A 288 17.23 -4.37 -0.31
N ILE A 289 16.93 -3.63 0.75
CA ILE A 289 17.00 -4.09 2.14
C ILE A 289 15.61 -4.06 2.75
N SER A 290 15.20 -5.16 3.37
CA SER A 290 13.96 -5.24 4.16
C SER A 290 14.17 -6.02 5.45
N CYS A 291 13.37 -5.74 6.47
CA CYS A 291 13.36 -6.52 7.70
C CYS A 291 12.55 -7.81 7.51
N VAL A 292 13.08 -8.94 7.99
CA VAL A 292 12.40 -10.24 7.90
C VAL A 292 11.27 -10.29 8.93
N PRO A 293 9.98 -10.24 8.52
CA PRO A 293 8.87 -9.98 9.43
C PRO A 293 8.63 -11.11 10.43
N ASP A 294 9.00 -12.35 10.08
CA ASP A 294 8.84 -13.50 10.95
C ASP A 294 10.03 -13.74 11.90
N SER A 295 11.13 -13.00 11.73
CA SER A 295 12.35 -13.11 12.53
C SER A 295 12.10 -12.93 14.03
N HIS A 296 12.59 -13.88 14.84
CA HIS A 296 12.56 -13.75 16.30
C HIS A 296 13.37 -12.51 16.76
N LEU A 297 14.53 -12.27 16.14
CA LEU A 297 15.37 -11.11 16.42
C LEU A 297 14.61 -9.81 16.16
N TYR A 298 13.86 -9.75 15.06
CA TYR A 298 13.02 -8.59 14.76
C TYR A 298 11.91 -8.42 15.82
N LYS A 299 11.19 -9.48 16.18
CA LYS A 299 10.02 -9.37 17.07
C LYS A 299 10.35 -9.06 18.53
N THR A 300 11.34 -9.76 19.09
CA THR A 300 11.58 -9.79 20.55
C THR A 300 12.97 -9.31 20.95
N GLY A 301 13.86 -9.04 19.99
CA GLY A 301 15.21 -8.58 20.27
C GLY A 301 15.22 -7.23 20.97
N ARG A 302 15.97 -7.11 22.07
CA ARG A 302 16.22 -5.82 22.72
C ARG A 302 17.07 -4.96 21.78
N PRO A 303 16.78 -3.65 21.63
CA PRO A 303 17.48 -2.78 20.68
C PRO A 303 19.01 -2.84 20.80
N GLU A 304 19.54 -2.85 22.03
CA GLU A 304 20.98 -2.90 22.28
C GLU A 304 21.61 -4.24 21.86
N ASP A 305 20.92 -5.37 22.09
CA ASP A 305 21.39 -6.68 21.64
C ASP A 305 21.41 -6.76 20.11
N ILE A 306 20.40 -6.19 19.45
CA ILE A 306 20.32 -6.12 17.99
C ILE A 306 21.42 -5.23 17.42
N LYS A 307 21.66 -4.06 18.02
CA LYS A 307 22.77 -3.18 17.64
C LYS A 307 24.10 -3.92 17.76
N ASN A 308 24.37 -4.56 18.89
CA ASN A 308 25.61 -5.33 19.09
C ASN A 308 25.74 -6.50 18.10
N LEU A 309 24.64 -7.19 17.77
CA LEU A 309 24.62 -8.23 16.76
C LEU A 309 25.01 -7.67 15.37
N ILE A 310 24.39 -6.57 14.95
CA ILE A 310 24.66 -5.90 13.67
C ILE A 310 26.13 -5.51 13.58
N TRP A 311 26.68 -4.81 14.57
CA TRP A 311 28.09 -4.42 14.56
C TRP A 311 29.03 -5.62 14.63
N LYS A 312 28.68 -6.68 15.37
CA LYS A 312 29.52 -7.87 15.43
C LYS A 312 29.55 -8.64 14.11
N LYS A 313 28.44 -8.70 13.39
CA LYS A 313 28.27 -9.55 12.19
C LYS A 313 28.49 -8.82 10.88
N LEU A 314 28.19 -7.53 10.82
CA LEU A 314 28.15 -6.73 9.58
C LEU A 314 29.18 -5.60 9.56
N LYS A 315 30.00 -5.45 10.60
CA LYS A 315 31.14 -4.52 10.56
C LYS A 315 32.18 -5.01 9.57
N ILE A 316 32.31 -4.28 8.48
CA ILE A 316 33.40 -4.42 7.52
C ILE A 316 34.66 -3.89 8.20
N LYS A 317 35.66 -4.77 8.39
CA LYS A 317 36.96 -4.33 8.91
C LYS A 317 37.71 -3.63 7.78
N ASN A 318 38.52 -2.62 8.11
CA ASN A 318 39.28 -1.84 7.12
C ASN A 318 40.13 -2.71 6.18
N ASP A 319 40.58 -3.88 6.63
CA ASP A 319 41.39 -4.82 5.85
C ASP A 319 40.56 -5.86 5.08
N ASN A 320 39.24 -5.95 5.34
CA ASN A 320 38.33 -6.94 4.76
C ASN A 320 37.41 -6.27 3.75
N GLN A 321 37.95 -5.86 2.61
CA GLN A 321 37.12 -5.43 1.50
C GLN A 321 36.20 -6.57 1.07
N VAL A 322 34.98 -6.23 0.68
CA VAL A 322 34.09 -7.24 0.09
C VAL A 322 34.64 -7.59 -1.28
N GLU A 323 35.16 -8.81 -1.44
CA GLU A 323 35.67 -9.29 -2.73
C GLU A 323 34.57 -9.95 -3.57
N ASN A 324 33.53 -10.47 -2.90
CA ASN A 324 32.43 -11.22 -3.53
C ASN A 324 31.08 -10.74 -2.99
N LEU A 325 30.31 -10.05 -3.84
CA LEU A 325 28.99 -9.51 -3.51
C LEU A 325 27.98 -10.58 -3.09
N GLN A 326 27.94 -11.70 -3.79
CA GLN A 326 26.99 -12.77 -3.47
C GLN A 326 27.27 -13.35 -2.08
N LYS A 327 28.54 -13.61 -1.76
CA LYS A 327 28.93 -14.10 -0.43
C LYS A 327 28.56 -13.11 0.67
N TYR A 328 28.70 -11.80 0.41
CA TYR A 328 28.27 -10.76 1.33
C TYR A 328 26.74 -10.79 1.52
N ILE A 329 25.98 -10.83 0.43
CA ILE A 329 24.50 -10.94 0.45
C ILE A 329 24.04 -12.17 1.24
N ASP A 330 24.64 -13.32 0.98
CA ASP A 330 24.33 -14.57 1.68
C ASP A 330 24.64 -14.47 3.18
N SER A 331 25.72 -13.78 3.54
CA SER A 331 26.10 -13.58 4.95
C SER A 331 25.10 -12.71 5.71
N VAL A 332 24.57 -11.67 5.08
CA VAL A 332 23.52 -10.80 5.65
C VAL A 332 22.23 -11.59 5.80
N ASN A 333 21.81 -12.29 4.74
CA ASN A 333 20.58 -13.09 4.72
C ASN A 333 20.63 -14.22 5.77
N LYS A 334 21.79 -14.82 6.01
CA LYS A 334 21.98 -15.87 7.02
C LYS A 334 21.76 -15.39 8.46
N ILE A 335 21.85 -14.09 8.74
CA ILE A 335 21.51 -13.54 10.07
C ILE A 335 20.01 -13.72 10.35
N GLY A 336 19.18 -13.74 9.31
CA GLY A 336 17.72 -13.90 9.44
C GLY A 336 17.04 -12.68 10.05
N LEU A 337 17.72 -11.52 10.13
CA LEU A 337 17.14 -10.25 10.55
C LEU A 337 16.73 -9.38 9.35
N PHE A 338 17.56 -9.38 8.31
CA PHE A 338 17.34 -8.64 7.07
C PHE A 338 17.29 -9.59 5.88
N LYS A 339 16.54 -9.17 4.87
CA LYS A 339 16.65 -9.69 3.51
C LYS A 339 17.35 -8.62 2.67
N LEU A 340 18.51 -8.98 2.13
CA LEU A 340 19.28 -8.20 1.18
C LEU A 340 19.24 -8.88 -0.18
N MET A 341 19.04 -8.07 -1.22
CA MET A 341 19.29 -8.42 -2.61
C MET A 341 19.97 -7.26 -3.33
N LEU A 342 20.73 -7.56 -4.38
CA LEU A 342 21.28 -6.57 -5.30
C LEU A 342 20.52 -6.67 -6.62
N LEU A 343 20.07 -5.52 -7.12
CA LEU A 343 19.56 -5.35 -8.48
C LEU A 343 20.63 -4.61 -9.30
N PRO A 344 21.37 -5.30 -10.18
CA PRO A 344 22.28 -4.65 -11.11
C PRO A 344 21.53 -3.61 -11.96
N TRP A 345 22.22 -2.54 -12.36
CA TRP A 345 21.62 -1.44 -13.11
C TRP A 345 21.03 -1.86 -14.46
N GLU A 346 21.58 -2.91 -15.06
CA GLU A 346 21.14 -3.55 -16.29
C GLU A 346 19.83 -4.35 -16.14
N ASP A 347 19.53 -4.82 -14.92
CA ASP A 347 18.38 -5.68 -14.66
C ASP A 347 17.18 -4.91 -14.09
N ILE A 348 17.41 -3.75 -13.48
CA ILE A 348 16.42 -3.05 -12.64
C ILE A 348 15.15 -2.63 -13.38
N GLU A 349 15.23 -2.35 -14.69
CA GLU A 349 14.08 -1.92 -15.49
C GLU A 349 13.12 -3.07 -15.82
N ASN A 350 13.61 -4.32 -15.77
CA ASN A 350 12.86 -5.50 -16.21
C ASN A 350 12.54 -6.47 -15.06
N LYS A 351 12.83 -6.08 -13.82
CA LYS A 351 12.79 -6.98 -12.68
C LYS A 351 11.92 -6.42 -11.56
N ASP A 352 10.86 -7.17 -11.26
CA ASP A 352 10.03 -6.95 -10.09
C ASP A 352 10.79 -7.36 -8.84
N MET A 353 10.57 -6.63 -7.75
CA MET A 353 11.08 -6.98 -6.44
C MET A 353 9.93 -7.29 -5.49
N THR A 354 9.95 -8.50 -4.94
CA THR A 354 8.94 -8.94 -3.96
C THR A 354 9.52 -8.83 -2.56
N VAL A 355 8.86 -8.06 -1.70
CA VAL A 355 9.29 -7.78 -0.33
C VAL A 355 8.20 -8.23 0.64
N SER A 356 8.58 -8.91 1.72
CA SER A 356 7.67 -9.23 2.82
C SER A 356 7.85 -8.28 4.00
N PHE A 357 6.75 -7.85 4.62
CA PHE A 357 6.75 -6.87 5.70
C PHE A 357 5.68 -7.19 6.76
N THR A 358 5.81 -6.54 7.93
CA THR A 358 4.92 -6.78 9.08
C THR A 358 3.61 -6.01 8.91
N LYS A 359 2.48 -6.64 9.27
CA LYS A 359 1.18 -5.97 9.34
C LYS A 359 1.20 -4.82 10.36
N ILE A 360 0.56 -3.71 10.02
CA ILE A 360 0.27 -2.64 10.97
C ILE A 360 -1.13 -2.91 11.52
N GLY A 361 -1.22 -3.31 12.79
CA GLY A 361 -2.45 -3.85 13.35
C GLY A 361 -2.85 -5.14 12.63
N LYS A 362 -3.98 -5.13 11.92
CA LYS A 362 -4.48 -6.26 11.12
C LYS A 362 -4.27 -6.09 9.61
N THR A 363 -3.73 -4.95 9.18
CA THR A 363 -3.78 -4.51 7.78
C THR A 363 -2.39 -4.47 7.15
N CYS A 364 -2.37 -4.67 5.83
CA CYS A 364 -1.19 -4.50 4.99
C CYS A 364 -1.19 -3.09 4.39
N LEU A 365 -0.82 -2.10 5.22
CA LEU A 365 -0.70 -0.72 4.78
C LEU A 365 0.51 -0.56 3.85
N ILE A 366 0.27 -0.03 2.65
CA ILE A 366 1.30 0.20 1.61
C ILE A 366 1.38 1.66 1.17
N HIS A 367 0.61 2.54 1.81
CA HIS A 367 0.63 3.98 1.57
C HIS A 367 0.97 4.70 2.87
N ASP A 368 1.83 5.72 2.81
CA ASP A 368 2.07 6.59 3.95
C ASP A 368 0.78 7.34 4.31
N SER A 369 0.45 7.38 5.60
CA SER A 369 -0.69 8.14 6.13
C SER A 369 -0.36 9.63 6.09
N ASN A 370 -0.60 10.30 4.96
CA ASN A 370 -0.48 11.76 4.87
C ASN A 370 -1.48 12.48 5.79
#